data_AF-A0A3A4XT64-F1
#
_entry.id   AF-A0A3A4XT64-F1
#
_cell.length_a   1.000
_cell.length_b   1.000
_cell.length_c   1.000
_cell.angle_alpha   90.00
_cell.angle_beta   90.00
_cell.angle_gamma   90.00
#
_symmetry.space_group_name_H-M   'P 1'
#
loop_
_entity.id
_entity.type
_entity.pdbx_description
1 polymer ?
#
loop_
_entity_poly.entity_id
_entity_poly.type
_entity_poly.pdbx_seq_one_letter_code
_entity_poly.pdbx_strand_id
1 'polypeptide(L)'
;MTGRYSGSRFWAPLRPDNQGCIKLVQRRDKMNDRYSLLVARALELGAGEAKLIETEQIVFDPRSFLKCRFGCNRWGKFWTCPPHMQLSPETFMEAMKKYKAGIVLKTSDPKQGQEVAIALEKEAMLKHGLNFAFALTLCVQCEKCAYPEPCLFPHMARPSMDAYGMDIGKTIEPLGFKVVFDPHGKLLPAWYGMILLD
;
A
#
# COMPACT_ATOMS: atom_id res chain seq x y z
N MET A 1 42.24 -55.97 -35.63
CA MET A 1 42.13 -54.68 -36.32
C MET A 1 40.94 -53.93 -35.73
N THR A 2 41.19 -52.72 -35.18
CA THR A 2 40.31 -51.53 -35.10
C THR A 2 38.88 -51.68 -34.55
N GLY A 3 38.38 -50.93 -33.56
CA GLY A 3 38.80 -49.64 -32.98
C GLY A 3 37.71 -49.14 -32.02
N ARG A 4 38.08 -48.22 -31.12
CA ARG A 4 37.28 -47.64 -30.03
C ARG A 4 36.40 -46.46 -30.49
N TYR A 5 35.23 -46.29 -29.87
CA TYR A 5 34.52 -45.01 -29.60
C TYR A 5 33.63 -45.27 -28.37
N SER A 6 33.94 -44.82 -27.15
CA SER A 6 33.93 -43.48 -26.54
C SER A 6 32.52 -42.83 -26.45
N GLY A 7 32.10 -42.48 -25.24
CA GLY A 7 30.98 -41.54 -25.04
C GLY A 7 30.04 -41.77 -23.85
N SER A 8 30.53 -41.97 -22.63
CA SER A 8 29.73 -41.80 -21.41
C SER A 8 29.46 -40.30 -21.16
N ARG A 9 28.25 -39.81 -21.50
CA ARG A 9 27.79 -38.50 -21.01
C ARG A 9 27.18 -38.66 -19.63
N PHE A 10 28.01 -38.37 -18.62
CA PHE A 10 27.60 -38.07 -17.27
C PHE A 10 26.55 -36.95 -17.28
N TRP A 11 25.35 -37.25 -16.80
CA TRP A 11 24.42 -36.22 -16.32
C TRP A 11 24.96 -35.70 -14.99
N ALA A 12 25.65 -34.56 -15.01
CA ALA A 12 25.88 -33.79 -13.79
C ALA A 12 24.65 -32.90 -13.56
N PRO A 13 23.98 -32.95 -12.40
CA PRO A 13 22.99 -31.94 -12.07
C PRO A 13 23.72 -30.59 -11.97
N LEU A 14 23.27 -29.61 -12.75
CA LEU A 14 23.69 -28.23 -12.61
C LEU A 14 23.41 -27.82 -11.16
N ARG A 15 24.46 -27.71 -10.34
CA ARG A 15 24.33 -27.13 -9.00
C ARG A 15 23.89 -25.67 -9.20
N PRO A 16 22.76 -25.23 -8.62
CA PRO A 16 22.41 -23.83 -8.67
C PRO A 16 23.56 -23.02 -8.04
N ASP A 17 23.93 -21.93 -8.71
CA ASP A 17 24.90 -20.97 -8.22
C ASP A 17 24.51 -20.52 -6.80
N ASN A 18 25.30 -20.98 -5.83
CA ASN A 18 25.08 -20.70 -4.42
C ASN A 18 25.31 -19.21 -4.10
N GLN A 19 26.11 -18.48 -4.89
CA GLN A 19 26.37 -17.05 -4.72
C GLN A 19 25.17 -16.20 -5.16
N GLY A 20 24.48 -16.58 -6.23
CA GLY A 20 23.22 -15.98 -6.65
C GLY A 20 22.12 -16.13 -5.60
N CYS A 21 21.99 -17.32 -5.00
CA CYS A 21 21.03 -17.61 -3.94
C CYS A 21 21.34 -16.82 -2.65
N ILE A 22 22.61 -16.78 -2.22
CA ILE A 22 23.04 -16.01 -1.04
C ILE A 22 22.81 -14.50 -1.22
N LYS A 23 23.12 -13.94 -2.40
CA LYS A 23 22.87 -12.53 -2.69
C LYS A 23 21.39 -12.17 -2.70
N LEU A 24 20.52 -13.06 -3.19
CA LEU A 24 19.07 -12.89 -3.18
C LEU A 24 18.49 -12.93 -1.77
N VAL A 25 18.95 -13.87 -0.93
CA VAL A 25 18.54 -13.99 0.47
C VAL A 25 18.98 -12.75 1.28
N GLN A 26 20.25 -12.36 1.20
CA GLN A 26 20.76 -11.18 1.91
C GLN A 26 20.05 -9.88 1.48
N ARG A 27 19.70 -9.75 0.19
CA ARG A 27 18.93 -8.60 -0.32
C ARG A 27 17.48 -8.61 0.18
N ARG A 28 16.87 -9.79 0.32
CA ARG A 28 15.52 -9.96 0.88
C ARG A 28 15.50 -9.66 2.37
N ASP A 29 16.49 -10.12 3.12
CA ASP A 29 16.61 -9.87 4.57
C ASP A 29 16.80 -8.37 4.87
N LYS A 30 17.67 -7.69 4.11
CA LYS A 30 17.90 -6.24 4.26
C LYS A 30 16.70 -5.39 3.82
N MET A 31 15.92 -5.88 2.85
CA MET A 31 14.69 -5.23 2.40
C MET A 31 13.55 -5.39 3.42
N ASN A 32 13.51 -6.52 4.12
CA ASN A 32 12.58 -6.72 5.23
C ASN A 32 12.93 -5.81 6.43
N ASP A 33 14.23 -5.65 6.71
CA ASP A 33 14.72 -4.83 7.82
C ASP A 33 14.28 -3.36 7.72
N ARG A 34 14.41 -2.73 6.54
CA ARG A 34 13.92 -1.35 6.32
C ARG A 34 12.40 -1.22 6.48
N TYR A 35 11.62 -2.22 6.08
CA TYR A 35 10.17 -2.19 6.22
C TYR A 35 9.76 -2.36 7.68
N SER A 36 10.44 -3.21 8.44
CA SER A 36 10.24 -3.33 9.89
C SER A 36 10.52 -2.02 10.62
N LEU A 37 11.57 -1.28 10.24
CA LEU A 37 11.85 0.05 10.78
C LEU A 37 10.71 1.05 10.49
N LEU A 38 10.18 1.05 9.27
CA LEU A 38 9.05 1.91 8.91
C LEU A 38 7.76 1.52 9.67
N VAL A 39 7.51 0.23 9.90
CA VAL A 39 6.38 -0.23 10.73
C VAL A 39 6.52 0.28 12.17
N ALA A 40 7.70 0.12 12.77
CA ALA A 40 7.97 0.64 14.11
C ALA A 40 7.79 2.17 14.16
N ARG A 41 8.30 2.86 13.14
CA ARG A 41 8.17 4.31 13.01
C ARG A 41 6.73 4.77 12.91
N ALA A 42 5.88 4.04 12.19
CA ALA A 42 4.46 4.37 12.10
C ALA A 42 3.77 4.33 13.47
N LEU A 43 4.11 3.33 14.31
CA LEU A 43 3.59 3.21 15.68
C LEU A 43 4.08 4.38 16.55
N GLU A 44 5.36 4.75 16.46
CA GLU A 44 5.92 5.91 17.17
C GLU A 44 5.24 7.23 16.79
N LEU A 45 4.85 7.37 15.52
CA LEU A 45 4.14 8.54 15.00
C LEU A 45 2.66 8.59 15.42
N GLY A 46 2.14 7.53 16.05
CA GLY A 46 0.79 7.48 16.60
C GLY A 46 -0.19 6.58 15.85
N ALA A 47 0.28 5.70 14.95
CA ALA A 47 -0.58 4.62 14.45
C ALA A 47 -0.95 3.67 15.60
N GLY A 48 -2.24 3.35 15.75
CA GLY A 48 -2.69 2.40 16.76
C GLY A 48 -2.30 0.96 16.41
N GLU A 49 -2.31 0.63 15.11
CA GLU A 49 -1.75 -0.61 14.57
C GLU A 49 -1.09 -0.30 13.23
N ALA A 50 0.03 -0.98 12.93
CA ALA A 50 0.73 -0.91 11.65
C ALA A 50 1.22 -2.30 11.26
N LYS A 51 0.96 -2.73 10.01
CA LYS A 51 1.31 -4.06 9.53
C LYS A 51 1.81 -4.03 8.09
N LEU A 52 2.85 -4.81 7.82
CA LEU A 52 3.38 -5.02 6.47
C LEU A 52 2.44 -5.95 5.69
N ILE A 53 2.24 -5.66 4.41
CA ILE A 53 1.49 -6.48 3.45
C ILE A 53 2.29 -6.57 2.14
N GLU A 54 2.26 -7.73 1.49
CA GLU A 54 2.71 -7.84 0.09
C GLU A 54 1.59 -7.34 -0.82
N THR A 55 1.92 -6.54 -1.82
CA THR A 55 0.92 -5.87 -2.67
C THR A 55 0.02 -6.83 -3.43
N GLU A 56 0.48 -8.06 -3.66
CA GLU A 56 -0.26 -9.18 -4.25
C GLU A 56 -1.44 -9.64 -3.39
N GLN A 57 -1.41 -9.35 -2.08
CA GLN A 57 -2.50 -9.65 -1.15
C GLN A 57 -3.60 -8.57 -1.13
N ILE A 58 -3.38 -7.44 -1.83
CA ILE A 58 -4.37 -6.36 -1.93
C ILE A 58 -5.52 -6.82 -2.83
N VAL A 59 -6.73 -6.77 -2.28
CA VAL A 59 -7.93 -7.21 -2.98
C VAL A 59 -8.60 -6.02 -3.64
N PHE A 60 -8.77 -6.09 -4.96
CA PHE A 60 -9.57 -5.15 -5.72
C PHE A 60 -10.94 -5.74 -6.05
N ASP A 61 -11.98 -4.97 -5.75
CA ASP A 61 -13.37 -5.28 -6.06
C ASP A 61 -14.06 -4.01 -6.58
N PRO A 62 -14.51 -3.99 -7.85
CA PRO A 62 -15.22 -2.84 -8.43
C PRO A 62 -16.46 -2.40 -7.63
N ARG A 63 -17.05 -3.29 -6.82
CA ARG A 63 -18.17 -2.93 -5.92
C ARG A 63 -17.74 -1.91 -4.87
N SER A 64 -16.49 -1.89 -4.44
CA SER A 64 -15.94 -0.87 -3.53
C SER A 64 -16.01 0.53 -4.15
N PHE A 65 -15.69 0.64 -5.45
CA PHE A 65 -15.83 1.90 -6.19
C PHE A 65 -17.29 2.36 -6.24
N LEU A 66 -18.24 1.44 -6.49
CA LEU A 66 -19.67 1.75 -6.49
C LEU A 66 -20.16 2.20 -5.11
N LYS A 67 -19.71 1.55 -4.04
CA LYS A 67 -20.02 1.96 -2.66
C LYS A 67 -19.47 3.34 -2.35
N CYS A 68 -18.27 3.68 -2.82
CA CYS A 68 -17.73 5.03 -2.69
C CYS A 68 -18.59 6.03 -3.47
N ARG A 69 -18.94 5.73 -4.73
CA ARG A 69 -19.73 6.60 -5.60
C ARG A 69 -21.11 6.94 -5.06
N PHE A 70 -21.83 5.96 -4.56
CA PHE A 70 -23.24 6.11 -4.17
C PHE A 70 -23.46 6.15 -2.66
N GLY A 71 -22.47 5.72 -1.85
CA GLY A 71 -22.58 5.65 -0.40
C GLY A 71 -21.70 6.63 0.37
N CYS A 72 -20.67 7.22 -0.25
CA CYS A 72 -19.79 8.17 0.44
C CYS A 72 -20.30 9.60 0.31
N ASN A 73 -20.53 10.26 1.45
CA ASN A 73 -20.94 11.67 1.48
C ASN A 73 -19.85 12.66 1.01
N ARG A 74 -18.62 12.19 0.74
CA ARG A 74 -17.48 12.98 0.24
C ARG A 74 -17.31 12.88 -1.28
N TRP A 75 -17.99 11.95 -1.94
CA TRP A 75 -17.85 11.73 -3.38
C TRP A 75 -18.09 13.03 -4.17
N GLY A 76 -17.20 13.33 -5.12
CA GLY A 76 -17.30 14.54 -5.96
C GLY A 76 -17.20 15.88 -5.19
N LYS A 77 -16.77 15.90 -3.93
CA LYS A 77 -16.60 17.15 -3.15
C LYS A 77 -15.14 17.54 -2.94
N PHE A 78 -14.21 16.61 -3.08
CA PHE A 78 -12.78 16.82 -2.79
C PHE A 78 -11.93 16.58 -4.04
N TRP A 79 -10.85 17.36 -4.19
CA TRP A 79 -9.85 17.16 -5.25
C TRP A 79 -9.29 15.73 -5.31
N THR A 80 -9.20 15.06 -4.17
CA THR A 80 -8.64 13.70 -4.03
C THR A 80 -9.67 12.59 -4.24
N CYS A 81 -10.89 12.94 -4.66
CA CYS A 81 -11.96 11.98 -4.96
C CYS A 81 -12.30 12.02 -6.45
N PRO A 82 -12.69 10.88 -7.05
CA PRO A 82 -13.35 10.90 -8.34
C PRO A 82 -14.68 11.70 -8.28
N PRO A 83 -15.12 12.31 -9.40
CA PRO A 83 -14.49 12.27 -10.73
C PRO A 83 -13.36 13.30 -10.92
N HIS A 84 -13.03 14.09 -9.89
CA HIS A 84 -12.11 15.24 -10.02
C HIS A 84 -10.67 14.81 -10.21
N MET A 85 -10.26 13.75 -9.50
CA MET A 85 -9.07 13.01 -9.84
C MET A 85 -9.41 12.15 -11.06
N GLN A 86 -9.05 12.63 -12.26
CA GLN A 86 -9.27 11.98 -13.56
C GLN A 86 -8.43 10.71 -13.70
N LEU A 87 -8.64 9.75 -12.80
CA LEU A 87 -7.93 8.50 -12.65
C LEU A 87 -8.97 7.38 -12.58
N SER A 88 -8.87 6.41 -13.48
CA SER A 88 -9.77 5.26 -13.47
C SER A 88 -9.31 4.20 -12.45
N PRO A 89 -10.22 3.37 -11.90
CA PRO A 89 -9.84 2.23 -11.08
C PRO A 89 -8.81 1.31 -11.76
N GLU A 90 -8.92 1.11 -13.08
CA GLU A 90 -7.99 0.28 -13.86
C GLU A 90 -6.58 0.88 -13.86
N THR A 91 -6.45 2.18 -14.11
CA THR A 91 -5.15 2.86 -14.12
C THR A 91 -4.53 2.86 -12.72
N PHE A 92 -5.36 3.04 -11.69
CA PHE A 92 -4.92 2.92 -10.29
C PHE A 92 -4.39 1.51 -9.99
N MET A 93 -5.12 0.46 -10.38
CA MET A 93 -4.68 -0.94 -10.22
C MET A 93 -3.38 -1.23 -10.98
N GLU A 94 -3.19 -0.73 -12.20
CA GLU A 94 -1.95 -0.91 -12.95
C GLU A 94 -0.74 -0.24 -12.27
N ALA A 95 -0.93 0.95 -11.68
CA ALA A 95 0.11 1.59 -10.89
C ALA A 95 0.44 0.78 -9.62
N MET A 96 -0.58 0.24 -8.95
CA MET A 96 -0.43 -0.58 -7.73
C MET A 96 0.44 -1.83 -7.97
N LYS A 97 0.34 -2.44 -9.15
CA LYS A 97 1.16 -3.61 -9.54
C LYS A 97 2.67 -3.33 -9.65
N LYS A 98 3.10 -2.07 -9.63
CA LYS A 98 4.53 -1.69 -9.67
C LYS A 98 5.19 -1.67 -8.28
N TYR A 99 4.38 -1.65 -7.23
CA TYR A 99 4.85 -1.76 -5.86
C TYR A 99 5.03 -3.23 -5.48
N LYS A 100 5.83 -3.49 -4.43
CA LYS A 100 6.07 -4.85 -3.92
C LYS A 100 5.51 -5.06 -2.52
N ALA A 101 5.42 -3.98 -1.75
CA ALA A 101 4.98 -4.02 -0.37
C ALA A 101 4.13 -2.80 -0.05
N GLY A 102 3.36 -2.91 1.03
CA GLY A 102 2.69 -1.78 1.63
C GLY A 102 2.70 -1.88 3.15
N ILE A 103 2.57 -0.75 3.83
CA ILE A 103 2.32 -0.71 5.27
C ILE A 103 0.90 -0.23 5.48
N VAL A 104 0.05 -1.10 6.01
CA VAL A 104 -1.33 -0.76 6.41
C VAL A 104 -1.29 -0.16 7.80
N LEU A 105 -1.93 1.00 7.94
CA LEU A 105 -2.10 1.71 9.19
C LEU A 105 -3.56 1.64 9.65
N LYS A 106 -3.77 1.59 10.95
CA LYS A 106 -5.05 1.85 11.59
C LYS A 106 -4.89 2.95 12.63
N THR A 107 -5.77 3.95 12.57
CA THR A 107 -5.79 5.10 13.48
C THR A 107 -7.21 5.35 13.99
N SER A 108 -7.30 6.04 15.12
CA SER A 108 -8.57 6.46 15.73
C SER A 108 -8.96 7.90 15.39
N ASP A 109 -8.20 8.57 14.53
CA ASP A 109 -8.50 9.90 14.02
C ASP A 109 -7.98 10.01 12.58
N PRO A 110 -8.79 10.50 11.62
CA PRO A 110 -8.38 10.56 10.23
C PRO A 110 -7.27 11.58 9.97
N LYS A 111 -7.17 12.65 10.77
CA LYS A 111 -6.13 13.67 10.60
C LYS A 111 -4.79 13.11 11.05
N GLN A 112 -4.75 12.44 12.20
CA GLN A 112 -3.60 11.66 12.64
C GLN A 112 -3.21 10.61 11.60
N GLY A 113 -4.19 9.85 11.08
CA GLY A 113 -3.94 8.85 10.03
C GLY A 113 -3.27 9.44 8.78
N GLN A 114 -3.70 10.63 8.35
CA GLN A 114 -3.09 11.33 7.23
C GLN A 114 -1.67 11.84 7.56
N GLU A 115 -1.47 12.42 8.74
CA GLU A 115 -0.17 12.92 9.20
C GLU A 115 0.86 11.80 9.29
N VAL A 116 0.51 10.67 9.90
CA VAL A 116 1.38 9.48 9.99
C VAL A 116 1.71 8.95 8.60
N ALA A 117 0.72 8.79 7.73
CA ALA A 117 0.95 8.22 6.40
C ALA A 117 1.89 9.08 5.55
N ILE A 118 1.72 10.41 5.57
CA ILE A 118 2.57 11.33 4.80
C ILE A 118 3.98 11.44 5.42
N ALA A 119 4.09 11.41 6.75
CA ALA A 119 5.40 11.38 7.41
C ALA A 119 6.18 10.11 7.04
N LEU A 120 5.49 8.96 7.04
CA LEU A 120 6.10 7.68 6.68
C LEU A 120 6.46 7.61 5.19
N GLU A 121 5.61 8.14 4.30
CA GLU A 121 5.92 8.31 2.87
C GLU A 121 7.22 9.08 2.67
N LYS A 122 7.35 10.26 3.30
CA LYS A 122 8.57 11.09 3.22
C LYS A 122 9.79 10.37 3.80
N GLU A 123 9.63 9.66 4.92
CA GLU A 123 10.72 8.92 5.55
C GLU A 123 11.20 7.74 4.69
N ALA A 124 10.26 7.00 4.08
CA ALA A 124 10.55 5.95 3.11
C ALA A 124 11.38 6.49 1.93
N MET A 125 10.99 7.63 1.37
CA MET A 125 11.73 8.28 0.28
C MET A 125 13.12 8.74 0.74
N LEU A 126 13.20 9.54 1.80
CA LEU A 126 14.42 10.26 2.18
C LEU A 126 15.47 9.38 2.85
N LYS A 127 15.07 8.39 3.65
CA LYS A 127 15.99 7.55 4.43
C LYS A 127 16.21 6.17 3.85
N HIS A 128 15.25 5.64 3.09
CA HIS A 128 15.28 4.27 2.61
C HIS A 128 15.37 4.14 1.07
N GLY A 129 15.43 5.27 0.36
CA GLY A 129 15.59 5.32 -1.09
C GLY A 129 14.37 4.81 -1.87
N LEU A 130 13.19 4.79 -1.23
CA LEU A 130 11.93 4.33 -1.81
C LEU A 130 11.27 5.51 -2.54
N ASN A 131 11.83 5.90 -3.69
CA ASN A 131 11.52 7.16 -4.36
C ASN A 131 10.06 7.29 -4.79
N PHE A 132 9.40 6.17 -5.05
CA PHE A 132 7.98 6.14 -5.43
C PHE A 132 7.05 5.84 -4.25
N ALA A 133 7.55 5.82 -3.00
CA ALA A 133 6.68 5.58 -1.86
C ALA A 133 5.48 6.54 -1.88
N PHE A 134 4.29 5.99 -1.69
CA PHE A 134 3.05 6.74 -1.90
C PHE A 134 1.99 6.39 -0.86
N ALA A 135 1.52 7.40 -0.13
CA ALA A 135 0.47 7.27 0.86
C ALA A 135 -0.92 7.31 0.22
N LEU A 136 -1.73 6.32 0.56
CA LEU A 136 -3.15 6.25 0.29
C LEU A 136 -3.89 6.42 1.61
N THR A 137 -4.57 7.55 1.78
CA THR A 137 -5.24 7.92 3.02
C THR A 137 -6.33 8.95 2.75
N LEU A 138 -7.32 9.03 3.65
CA LEU A 138 -8.40 9.98 3.51
C LEU A 138 -7.87 11.42 3.70
N CYS A 139 -7.98 12.26 2.67
CA CYS A 139 -7.61 13.67 2.79
C CYS A 139 -8.62 14.43 3.68
N VAL A 140 -8.15 14.96 4.82
CA VAL A 140 -8.95 15.71 5.80
C VAL A 140 -8.29 17.02 6.24
N GLN A 141 -7.46 17.62 5.36
CA GLN A 141 -6.69 18.84 5.67
C GLN A 141 -7.55 20.11 5.81
N CYS A 142 -8.74 20.11 5.22
CA CYS A 142 -9.66 21.25 5.21
C CYS A 142 -11.04 20.79 5.66
N GLU A 143 -11.76 21.69 6.34
CA GLU A 143 -13.15 21.45 6.72
C GLU A 143 -14.05 21.39 5.47
N LYS A 144 -13.86 22.35 4.54
CA LYS A 144 -14.45 22.37 3.21
C LYS A 144 -13.35 22.40 2.15
N CYS A 145 -13.44 21.52 1.16
CA CYS A 145 -12.48 21.50 0.07
C CYS A 145 -12.59 22.78 -0.78
N ALA A 146 -11.45 23.30 -1.23
CA ALA A 146 -11.40 24.47 -2.11
C ALA A 146 -11.94 24.19 -3.51
N TYR A 147 -12.12 22.92 -3.91
CA TYR A 147 -12.64 22.55 -5.23
C TYR A 147 -13.89 23.37 -5.62
N PRO A 148 -13.94 23.94 -6.85
CA PRO A 148 -13.00 23.79 -7.96
C PRO A 148 -11.80 24.75 -7.97
N GLU A 149 -11.62 25.56 -6.93
CA GLU A 149 -10.42 26.42 -6.78
C GLU A 149 -9.18 25.58 -6.44
N PRO A 150 -7.97 26.08 -6.72
CA PRO A 150 -6.73 25.38 -6.41
C PRO A 150 -6.67 24.84 -4.97
N CYS A 151 -6.14 23.62 -4.82
CA CYS A 151 -5.98 23.02 -3.51
C CYS A 151 -5.10 23.91 -2.61
N LEU A 152 -5.53 24.15 -1.38
CA LEU A 152 -4.76 24.91 -0.38
C LEU A 152 -3.58 24.12 0.19
N PHE A 153 -3.63 22.78 0.10
CA PHE A 153 -2.62 21.86 0.67
C PHE A 153 -2.20 20.78 -0.33
N PRO A 154 -1.71 21.14 -1.54
CA PRO A 154 -1.47 20.18 -2.61
C PRO A 154 -0.38 19.16 -2.23
N HIS A 155 0.62 19.58 -1.46
CA HIS A 155 1.70 18.72 -0.97
C HIS A 155 1.24 17.69 0.10
N MET A 156 0.04 17.87 0.68
CA MET A 156 -0.55 16.96 1.66
C MET A 156 -1.72 16.14 1.08
N ALA A 157 -2.21 16.51 -0.10
CA ALA A 157 -3.37 15.87 -0.70
C ALA A 157 -3.05 14.43 -1.14
N ARG A 158 -3.75 13.44 -0.58
CA ARG A 158 -3.63 12.04 -0.96
C ARG A 158 -5.01 11.42 -1.22
N PRO A 159 -5.14 10.50 -2.20
CA PRO A 159 -6.38 9.79 -2.46
C PRO A 159 -6.64 8.73 -1.39
N SER A 160 -7.92 8.43 -1.19
CA SER A 160 -8.34 7.27 -0.40
C SER A 160 -8.30 5.99 -1.23
N MET A 161 -8.06 4.84 -0.59
CA MET A 161 -7.92 3.53 -1.24
C MET A 161 -9.23 3.01 -1.86
N ASP A 162 -10.33 3.18 -1.15
CA ASP A 162 -11.67 2.70 -1.50
C ASP A 162 -12.24 3.38 -2.76
N ALA A 163 -11.87 4.64 -2.98
CA ALA A 163 -12.28 5.44 -4.12
C ALA A 163 -11.83 4.88 -5.48
N TYR A 164 -10.94 3.88 -5.49
CA TYR A 164 -10.41 3.23 -6.69
C TYR A 164 -10.62 1.72 -6.71
N GLY A 165 -11.57 1.22 -5.91
CA GLY A 165 -11.97 -0.18 -5.96
C GLY A 165 -11.18 -1.13 -5.07
N MET A 166 -10.38 -0.63 -4.13
CA MET A 166 -9.75 -1.50 -3.13
C MET A 166 -10.80 -1.96 -2.10
N ASP A 167 -10.92 -3.26 -1.89
CA ASP A 167 -11.67 -3.83 -0.76
C ASP A 167 -10.77 -3.84 0.48
N ILE A 168 -10.88 -2.78 1.29
CA ILE A 168 -10.09 -2.62 2.51
C ILE A 168 -10.37 -3.79 3.47
N GLY A 169 -11.62 -4.21 3.63
CA GLY A 169 -12.01 -5.25 4.58
C GLY A 169 -11.35 -6.58 4.26
N LYS A 170 -11.43 -7.02 3.00
CA LYS A 170 -10.78 -8.25 2.54
C LYS A 170 -9.26 -8.15 2.53
N THR A 171 -8.71 -6.97 2.24
CA THR A 171 -7.26 -6.73 2.25
C THR A 171 -6.64 -6.84 3.65
N ILE A 172 -7.35 -6.37 4.70
CA ILE A 172 -6.82 -6.36 6.07
C ILE A 172 -7.17 -7.59 6.91
N GLU A 173 -8.15 -8.38 6.47
CA GLU A 173 -8.56 -9.65 7.10
C GLU A 173 -7.38 -10.62 7.36
N PRO A 174 -6.52 -10.96 6.38
CA PRO A 174 -5.39 -11.87 6.62
C PRO A 174 -4.31 -11.30 7.52
N LEU A 175 -4.24 -9.97 7.66
CA LEU A 175 -3.32 -9.29 8.57
C LEU A 175 -3.80 -9.33 10.03
N GLY A 176 -5.01 -9.86 10.29
CA GLY A 176 -5.57 -9.99 11.63
C GLY A 176 -5.98 -8.65 12.25
N PHE A 177 -6.33 -7.64 11.44
CA PHE A 177 -6.97 -6.44 11.98
C PHE A 177 -8.38 -6.78 12.47
N LYS A 178 -8.71 -6.39 13.70
CA LYS A 178 -10.07 -6.51 14.21
C LYS A 178 -10.92 -5.38 13.63
N VAL A 179 -11.76 -5.71 12.66
CA VAL A 179 -12.79 -4.83 12.13
C VAL A 179 -14.07 -5.05 12.92
N VAL A 180 -14.52 -4.00 13.61
CA VAL A 180 -15.80 -3.99 14.30
C VAL A 180 -16.76 -3.16 13.45
N PHE A 181 -17.98 -3.63 13.29
CA PHE A 181 -19.06 -2.86 12.70
C PHE A 181 -20.02 -2.48 13.80
N ASP A 182 -20.45 -1.22 13.82
CA ASP A 182 -21.49 -0.79 14.75
C ASP A 182 -22.85 -1.36 14.30
N PRO A 183 -23.58 -2.10 15.17
CA PRO A 183 -24.87 -2.69 14.83
C PRO A 183 -25.95 -1.66 14.44
N HIS A 184 -25.77 -0.41 14.83
CA HIS A 184 -26.66 0.71 14.50
C HIS A 184 -26.14 1.55 13.33
N GLY A 185 -25.08 1.11 12.65
CA GLY A 185 -24.51 1.79 11.50
C GLY A 185 -23.73 3.06 11.81
N LYS A 186 -23.33 3.29 13.08
CA LYS A 186 -22.47 4.41 13.43
C LYS A 186 -21.04 4.20 12.93
N LEU A 187 -20.38 5.29 12.56
CA LEU A 187 -18.96 5.26 12.25
C LEU A 187 -18.17 5.01 13.53
N LEU A 188 -17.47 3.87 13.59
CA LEU A 188 -16.49 3.61 14.64
C LEU A 188 -15.19 4.36 14.33
N PRO A 189 -14.41 4.76 15.34
CA PRO A 189 -13.17 5.48 15.15
C PRO A 189 -12.05 4.55 14.65
N ALA A 190 -12.16 4.10 13.40
CA ALA A 190 -11.20 3.21 12.76
C ALA A 190 -10.99 3.66 11.31
N TRP A 191 -9.89 4.38 11.09
CA TRP A 191 -9.45 4.82 9.77
C TRP A 191 -8.24 4.02 9.34
N TYR A 192 -8.30 3.53 8.11
CA TYR A 192 -7.22 2.77 7.50
C TYR A 192 -6.50 3.63 6.46
N GLY A 193 -5.17 3.60 6.52
CA GLY A 193 -4.29 4.17 5.51
C GLY A 193 -3.32 3.10 5.01
N MET A 194 -2.68 3.35 3.88
CA MET A 194 -1.63 2.48 3.35
C MET A 194 -0.49 3.31 2.79
N ILE A 195 0.75 2.89 3.00
CA ILE A 195 1.91 3.45 2.31
C ILE A 195 2.45 2.36 1.39
N LEU A 196 2.46 2.62 0.08
CA LEU A 196 3.01 1.73 -0.92
C LEU A 196 4.53 1.89 -0.99
N LEU A 197 5.26 0.78 -1.17
CA LEU A 197 6.71 0.70 -1.14
C LEU A 197 7.25 -0.17 -2.30
N ASP A 198 8.38 0.22 -2.90
CA ASP A 198 8.98 -0.37 -4.11
C ASP A 198 10.23 -1.29 -3.89
#